data_AF-A0A7W0LH30-F1
#
_entry.id   AF-A0A7W0LH30-F1
#
_cell.length_a   1.000
_cell.length_b   1.000
_cell.length_c   1.000
_cell.angle_alpha   90.00
_cell.angle_beta   90.00
_cell.angle_gamma   90.00
#
_symmetry.space_group_name_H-M   'P 1'
#
loop_
_entity.id
_entity.type
_entity.pdbx_description
1 polymer ?
#
loop_
_entity_poly.entity_id
_entity_poly.type
_entity_poly.pdbx_seq_one_letter_code
_entity_poly.pdbx_strand_id
1 'polypeptide(L)'
;MFPKALREYEAVSPASGIDVRRFSWIRPLLDDYTNNFASVSALYAGDPSRPEAWRAAITRAQQHTRRRADLAALVAVQQAHRNAAPEARSAVATLAQPDTVAVLTGQQAGVFGGPLFTILKAITAIQLARRTAAEHGVATVPVFWVDAEDHDWDEVRSATVLDADSRPRRVELDPVEGAGLLPIGALSLTHDIESKLAELEASLAQTDFTEWTLSALRAAWRPGEGMATAFAHWLEGLLGPFGLVVFESGDPAAKPFVADLFARELQFPGKTAALAAAAGDAMSKSGHAPQVVPQAENLSLFKLDGPRRAIRRREDQFAIGDDIQSPSALAAEAVAHPERFSPNVLLRPIVEDAIFPTICYVAGPGELA
;
A
#
# COMPACT_ATOMS: atom_id res chain seq x y z
N MET A 1 8.33 -19.89 17.72
CA MET A 1 7.06 -20.22 18.41
C MET A 1 5.86 -19.61 17.68
N PHE A 2 5.84 -18.30 17.45
CA PHE A 2 4.74 -17.60 16.75
C PHE A 2 4.46 -18.05 15.29
N PRO A 3 5.47 -18.28 14.41
CA PRO A 3 5.19 -18.76 13.05
C PRO A 3 4.58 -20.17 13.00
N LYS A 4 4.86 -20.98 14.03
CA LYS A 4 4.30 -22.34 14.17
C LYS A 4 2.84 -22.28 14.63
N ALA A 5 2.54 -21.45 15.64
CA ALA A 5 1.17 -21.26 16.15
C ALA A 5 0.22 -20.69 15.09
N LEU A 6 0.68 -19.77 14.22
CA LEU A 6 -0.14 -19.26 13.11
C LEU A 6 -0.44 -20.34 12.06
N ARG A 7 0.54 -21.17 11.70
CA ARG A 7 0.32 -22.31 10.77
C ARG A 7 -0.67 -23.33 11.33
N GLU A 8 -0.70 -23.53 12.65
CA GLU A 8 -1.69 -24.38 13.33
C GLU A 8 -3.10 -23.75 13.35
N TYR A 9 -3.21 -22.42 13.36
CA TYR A 9 -4.50 -21.70 13.28
C TYR A 9 -5.15 -21.79 11.89
N GLU A 10 -4.36 -21.92 10.82
CA GLU A 10 -4.86 -22.13 9.45
C GLU A 10 -5.57 -23.48 9.25
N ALA A 11 -5.43 -24.42 10.18
CA ALA A 11 -6.11 -25.72 10.15
C ALA A 11 -7.56 -25.66 10.72
N VAL A 12 -8.02 -24.50 11.17
CA VAL A 12 -9.38 -24.34 11.72
C VAL A 12 -10.39 -24.11 10.58
N SER A 13 -11.34 -25.05 10.46
CA SER A 13 -12.55 -25.03 9.61
C SER A 13 -13.28 -23.67 9.70
N PRO A 14 -13.98 -23.16 8.65
CA PRO A 14 -14.44 -21.78 8.63
C PRO A 14 -15.49 -21.53 9.72
N ALA A 15 -15.04 -20.96 10.83
CA ALA A 15 -15.87 -20.52 11.92
C ALA A 15 -16.59 -19.24 11.50
N SER A 16 -17.91 -19.33 11.35
CA SER A 16 -18.90 -18.24 11.42
C SER A 16 -18.43 -16.87 10.89
N GLY A 17 -18.79 -16.55 9.64
CA GLY A 17 -18.64 -15.18 9.13
C GLY A 17 -19.38 -14.17 10.02
N ILE A 18 -18.77 -13.01 10.24
CA ILE A 18 -19.42 -11.89 10.92
C ILE A 18 -20.25 -11.15 9.89
N ASP A 19 -21.57 -11.08 10.10
CA ASP A 19 -22.43 -10.22 9.27
C ASP A 19 -22.15 -8.75 9.60
N VAL A 20 -21.38 -8.11 8.72
CA VAL A 20 -20.97 -6.71 8.89
C VAL A 20 -22.15 -5.75 8.92
N ARG A 21 -23.30 -6.09 8.32
CA ARG A 21 -24.51 -5.25 8.32
C ARG A 21 -25.08 -5.03 9.72
N ARG A 22 -24.68 -5.83 10.70
CA ARG A 22 -25.04 -5.65 12.11
C ARG A 22 -24.42 -4.39 12.72
N PHE A 23 -23.43 -3.79 12.08
CA PHE A 23 -22.73 -2.61 12.55
C PHE A 23 -23.24 -1.36 11.83
N SER A 24 -23.88 -0.46 12.57
CA SER A 24 -24.49 0.77 12.05
C SER A 24 -23.51 1.74 11.35
N TRP A 25 -22.20 1.59 11.60
CA TRP A 25 -21.14 2.40 10.99
C TRP A 25 -20.60 1.83 9.67
N ILE A 26 -21.09 0.66 9.22
CA ILE A 26 -20.69 0.10 7.94
C ILE A 26 -21.27 0.95 6.81
N ARG A 27 -20.41 1.31 5.86
CA ARG A 27 -20.79 2.12 4.71
C ARG A 27 -21.75 1.33 3.81
N PRO A 28 -22.84 1.95 3.30
CA PRO A 28 -23.77 1.28 2.39
C PRO A 28 -23.10 0.66 1.17
N LEU A 29 -22.07 1.32 0.60
CA LEU A 29 -21.31 0.78 -0.52
C LEU A 29 -20.67 -0.58 -0.21
N LEU A 30 -20.18 -0.80 1.01
CA LEU A 30 -19.59 -2.09 1.39
C LEU A 30 -20.66 -3.18 1.48
N ASP A 31 -21.86 -2.83 1.94
CA ASP A 31 -22.98 -3.77 1.95
C ASP A 31 -23.39 -4.15 0.52
N ASP A 32 -23.57 -3.16 -0.36
CA ASP A 32 -23.90 -3.42 -1.76
C ASP A 32 -22.80 -4.21 -2.48
N TYR A 33 -21.53 -3.88 -2.26
CA TYR A 33 -20.39 -4.63 -2.81
C TYR A 33 -20.39 -6.11 -2.40
N THR A 34 -20.78 -6.41 -1.16
CA THR A 34 -20.72 -7.78 -0.62
C THR A 34 -21.99 -8.59 -0.86
N ASN A 35 -23.16 -7.96 -0.84
CA ASN A 35 -24.46 -8.64 -0.84
C ASN A 35 -25.34 -8.32 -2.06
N ASN A 36 -25.05 -7.25 -2.80
CA ASN A 36 -25.86 -6.77 -3.91
C ASN A 36 -24.99 -6.21 -5.05
N PHE A 37 -23.94 -6.95 -5.43
CA PHE A 37 -22.90 -6.47 -6.34
C PHE A 37 -23.46 -5.94 -7.68
N ALA A 38 -24.60 -6.48 -8.14
CA ALA A 38 -25.27 -6.02 -9.36
C ALA A 38 -25.61 -4.51 -9.34
N SER A 39 -25.85 -3.92 -8.18
CA SER A 39 -26.13 -2.47 -8.04
C SER A 39 -24.89 -1.58 -8.26
N VAL A 40 -23.70 -2.14 -8.05
CA VAL A 40 -22.41 -1.45 -8.09
C VAL A 40 -21.48 -2.01 -9.16
N SER A 41 -21.93 -2.95 -9.99
CA SER A 41 -21.07 -3.68 -10.92
C SER A 41 -20.37 -2.79 -11.95
N ALA A 42 -20.95 -1.64 -12.28
CA ALA A 42 -20.36 -0.66 -13.19
C ALA A 42 -19.12 0.05 -12.62
N LEU A 43 -18.92 -0.01 -11.30
CA LEU A 43 -17.83 0.66 -10.59
C LEU A 43 -16.58 -0.23 -10.45
N TYR A 44 -16.70 -1.54 -10.67
CA TYR A 44 -15.65 -2.52 -10.39
C TYR A 44 -15.35 -3.41 -11.58
N ALA A 45 -14.12 -3.94 -11.63
CA ALA A 45 -13.67 -4.79 -12.74
C ALA A 45 -14.32 -6.19 -12.79
N GLY A 46 -15.04 -6.59 -11.73
CA GLY A 46 -15.74 -7.87 -11.66
C GLY A 46 -16.21 -8.20 -10.24
N ASP A 47 -17.19 -9.09 -10.14
CA ASP A 47 -17.74 -9.59 -8.86
C ASP A 47 -16.74 -10.57 -8.22
N PRO A 48 -16.16 -10.24 -7.05
CA PRO A 48 -15.15 -11.10 -6.41
C PRO A 48 -15.72 -12.44 -5.93
N SER A 49 -17.05 -12.60 -5.85
CA SER A 49 -17.70 -13.88 -5.53
C SER A 49 -17.77 -14.84 -6.72
N ARG A 50 -17.46 -14.37 -7.94
CA ARG A 50 -17.60 -15.14 -9.19
C ARG A 50 -16.24 -15.63 -9.70
N PRO A 51 -16.01 -16.95 -9.86
CA PRO A 51 -14.78 -17.49 -10.42
C PRO A 51 -14.42 -16.95 -11.82
N GLU A 52 -15.43 -16.53 -12.60
CA GLU A 52 -15.28 -15.92 -13.92
C GLU A 52 -14.53 -14.59 -13.85
N ALA A 53 -14.81 -13.77 -12.82
CA ALA A 53 -14.15 -12.48 -12.63
C ALA A 53 -12.66 -12.65 -12.35
N TRP A 54 -12.30 -13.64 -11.51
CA TRP A 54 -10.91 -14.00 -11.24
C TRP A 54 -10.19 -14.49 -12.48
N ARG A 55 -10.80 -15.38 -13.27
CA ARG A 55 -10.23 -15.84 -14.55
C ARG A 55 -9.99 -14.68 -15.51
N ALA A 56 -10.95 -13.76 -15.63
CA ALA A 56 -10.80 -12.58 -16.48
C ALA A 56 -9.67 -11.65 -15.99
N ALA A 57 -9.55 -11.44 -14.68
CA ALA A 57 -8.47 -10.64 -14.09
C ALA A 57 -7.10 -11.29 -14.33
N ILE A 58 -6.97 -12.60 -14.14
CA ILE A 58 -5.73 -13.37 -14.39
C ILE A 58 -5.33 -13.23 -15.87
N THR A 59 -6.24 -13.47 -16.80
CA THR A 59 -5.97 -13.32 -18.24
C THR A 59 -5.53 -11.90 -18.58
N ARG A 60 -6.22 -10.87 -18.07
CA ARG A 60 -5.85 -9.47 -18.32
C ARG A 60 -4.46 -9.14 -17.76
N ALA A 61 -4.14 -9.61 -16.56
CA ALA A 61 -2.84 -9.39 -15.94
C ALA A 61 -1.70 -10.06 -16.74
N GLN A 62 -1.90 -11.29 -17.21
CA GLN A 62 -0.91 -12.05 -17.99
C GLN A 62 -0.70 -11.50 -19.41
N GLN A 63 -1.71 -10.87 -20.01
CA GLN A 63 -1.61 -10.24 -21.33
C GLN A 63 -0.78 -8.95 -21.34
N HIS A 64 -0.58 -8.32 -20.19
CA HIS A 64 0.21 -7.10 -20.09
C HIS A 64 1.69 -7.42 -19.88
N THR A 65 2.51 -7.05 -20.87
CA THR A 65 3.97 -7.16 -20.80
C THR A 65 4.51 -6.26 -19.68
N ARG A 66 5.32 -6.84 -18.80
CA ARG A 66 5.96 -6.13 -17.68
C ARG A 66 7.43 -6.49 -17.59
N ARG A 67 8.22 -5.61 -16.98
CA ARG A 67 9.64 -5.82 -16.68
C ARG A 67 9.82 -6.70 -15.44
N ARG A 68 9.25 -7.92 -15.47
CA ARG A 68 9.15 -8.83 -14.30
C ARG A 68 10.49 -9.19 -13.67
N ALA A 69 11.51 -9.45 -14.49
CA ALA A 69 12.85 -9.76 -14.03
C ALA A 69 13.49 -8.57 -13.29
N ASP A 70 13.38 -7.36 -13.86
CA ASP A 70 13.88 -6.13 -13.23
C ASP A 70 13.15 -5.84 -11.92
N LEU A 71 11.83 -6.03 -11.90
CA LEU A 71 11.02 -5.85 -10.69
C LEU A 71 11.46 -6.84 -9.62
N ALA A 72 11.58 -8.12 -9.93
CA ALA A 72 12.04 -9.12 -8.97
C ALA A 72 13.45 -8.81 -8.46
N ALA A 73 14.35 -8.32 -9.31
CA ALA A 73 15.69 -7.91 -8.91
C ALA A 73 15.67 -6.71 -7.95
N LEU A 74 14.85 -5.69 -8.23
CA LEU A 74 14.65 -4.54 -7.33
C LEU A 74 14.14 -5.00 -5.96
N VAL A 75 13.06 -5.79 -5.95
CA VAL A 75 12.47 -6.27 -4.69
C VAL A 75 13.46 -7.16 -3.93
N ALA A 76 14.27 -7.98 -4.63
CA ALA A 76 15.30 -8.80 -3.99
C ALA A 76 16.37 -7.95 -3.29
N VAL A 77 16.76 -6.79 -3.84
CA VAL A 77 17.68 -5.84 -3.19
C VAL A 77 17.05 -5.28 -1.91
N GLN A 78 15.80 -4.83 -2.00
CA GLN A 78 15.03 -4.35 -0.83
C GLN A 78 14.94 -5.43 0.27
N GLN A 79 14.65 -6.67 -0.10
CA GLN A 79 14.58 -7.80 0.82
C GLN A 79 15.93 -8.20 1.43
N ALA A 80 17.01 -8.07 0.68
CA ALA A 80 18.35 -8.35 1.19
C ALA A 80 18.75 -7.35 2.28
N HIS A 81 18.42 -6.06 2.09
CA HIS A 81 18.66 -5.01 3.08
C HIS A 81 17.99 -5.31 4.42
N ARG A 82 16.77 -5.85 4.38
CA ARG A 82 15.94 -6.15 5.56
C ARG A 82 16.03 -7.60 6.04
N ASN A 83 16.92 -8.40 5.46
CA ASN A 83 17.07 -9.84 5.75
C ASN A 83 15.73 -10.62 5.72
N ALA A 84 14.98 -10.46 4.63
CA ALA A 84 13.68 -11.09 4.46
C ALA A 84 13.69 -12.61 4.66
N ALA A 85 12.58 -13.18 5.10
CA ALA A 85 12.43 -14.62 5.28
C ALA A 85 12.63 -15.40 3.95
N PRO A 86 13.14 -16.65 3.98
CA PRO A 86 13.29 -17.47 2.78
C PRO A 86 12.02 -17.60 1.94
N GLU A 87 10.85 -17.72 2.58
CA GLU A 87 9.56 -17.82 1.91
C GLU A 87 9.21 -16.55 1.11
N ALA A 88 9.46 -15.36 1.67
CA ALA A 88 9.28 -14.09 0.97
C ALA A 88 10.24 -13.95 -0.22
N ARG A 89 11.50 -14.36 -0.06
CA ARG A 89 12.50 -14.38 -1.16
C ARG A 89 12.10 -15.35 -2.27
N SER A 90 11.55 -16.50 -1.91
CA SER A 90 11.01 -17.45 -2.88
C SER A 90 9.83 -16.87 -3.65
N ALA A 91 8.95 -16.13 -2.97
CA ALA A 91 7.81 -15.46 -3.62
C ALA A 91 8.26 -14.40 -4.63
N VAL A 92 9.34 -13.65 -4.35
CA VAL A 92 9.95 -12.73 -5.32
C VAL A 92 10.51 -13.46 -6.55
N ALA A 93 11.17 -14.60 -6.35
CA ALA A 93 11.62 -15.43 -7.47
C ALA A 93 10.45 -15.95 -8.33
N THR A 94 9.31 -16.26 -7.70
CA THR A 94 8.07 -16.61 -8.41
C THR A 94 7.51 -15.43 -9.20
N LEU A 95 7.59 -14.20 -8.68
CA LEU A 95 7.10 -12.98 -9.36
C LEU A 95 7.77 -12.75 -10.73
N ALA A 96 9.03 -13.17 -10.87
CA ALA A 96 9.77 -13.08 -12.12
C ALA A 96 9.20 -13.97 -13.25
N GLN A 97 8.40 -14.99 -12.92
CA GLN A 97 7.86 -15.93 -13.90
C GLN A 97 6.75 -15.30 -14.76
N PRO A 98 6.63 -15.65 -16.05
CA PRO A 98 5.70 -15.00 -16.99
C PRO A 98 4.23 -15.05 -16.59
N ASP A 99 3.79 -16.18 -16.03
CA ASP A 99 2.37 -16.42 -15.73
C ASP A 99 1.96 -16.02 -14.32
N THR A 100 2.91 -15.59 -13.48
CA THR A 100 2.63 -15.21 -12.09
C THR A 100 1.76 -13.97 -12.02
N VAL A 101 0.80 -13.98 -11.11
CA VAL A 101 -0.07 -12.84 -10.79
C VAL A 101 0.12 -12.41 -9.34
N ALA A 102 -0.40 -11.24 -8.97
CA ALA A 102 -0.23 -10.67 -7.64
C ALA A 102 -1.55 -10.22 -7.01
N VAL A 103 -1.67 -10.44 -5.70
CA VAL A 103 -2.71 -9.82 -4.86
C VAL A 103 -2.04 -8.73 -4.06
N LEU A 104 -2.50 -7.49 -4.23
CA LEU A 104 -1.90 -6.32 -3.62
C LEU A 104 -2.75 -5.83 -2.44
N THR A 105 -2.08 -5.20 -1.50
CA THR A 105 -2.67 -4.29 -0.53
C THR A 105 -1.62 -3.25 -0.16
N GLY A 106 -2.00 -2.24 0.60
CA GLY A 106 -1.02 -1.27 1.08
C GLY A 106 -1.54 -0.50 2.28
N GLN A 107 -0.60 0.21 2.91
CA GLN A 107 -0.88 1.18 3.95
C GLN A 107 0.31 2.12 4.13
N GLN A 108 0.06 3.28 4.74
CA GLN A 108 1.11 4.17 5.19
C GLN A 108 2.02 3.53 6.23
N ALA A 109 3.28 3.99 6.26
CA ALA A 109 4.34 3.52 7.16
C ALA A 109 4.18 4.03 8.61
N GLY A 110 3.09 3.65 9.27
CA GLY A 110 2.81 4.00 10.66
C GLY A 110 3.78 3.36 11.65
N VAL A 111 4.17 4.10 12.68
CA VAL A 111 5.10 3.62 13.72
C VAL A 111 4.61 2.30 14.34
N PHE A 112 5.53 1.37 14.58
CA PHE A 112 5.27 0.03 15.14
C PHE A 112 4.23 -0.81 14.37
N GLY A 113 4.05 -0.54 13.06
CA GLY A 113 3.10 -1.23 12.19
C GLY A 113 1.75 -0.52 12.06
N GLY A 114 1.56 0.60 12.76
CA GLY A 114 0.36 1.42 12.67
C GLY A 114 -0.90 0.69 13.17
N PRO A 115 -2.07 1.00 12.61
CA PRO A 115 -3.33 0.41 13.05
C PRO A 115 -3.43 -1.08 12.69
N LEU A 116 -4.16 -1.86 13.51
CA LEU A 116 -4.29 -3.32 13.35
C LEU A 116 -4.76 -3.75 11.95
N PHE A 117 -5.58 -2.94 11.28
CA PHE A 117 -6.07 -3.27 9.95
C PHE A 117 -4.95 -3.39 8.90
N THR A 118 -3.77 -2.78 9.12
CA THR A 118 -2.57 -2.97 8.30
C THR A 118 -2.20 -4.45 8.20
N ILE A 119 -2.13 -5.12 9.35
CA ILE A 119 -1.79 -6.55 9.43
C ILE A 119 -2.93 -7.39 8.87
N LEU A 120 -4.20 -7.03 9.15
CA LEU A 120 -5.35 -7.76 8.63
C LEU A 120 -5.45 -7.71 7.10
N LYS A 121 -5.16 -6.56 6.50
CA LYS A 121 -5.03 -6.39 5.04
C LYS A 121 -3.96 -7.33 4.47
N ALA A 122 -2.77 -7.33 5.07
CA ALA A 122 -1.66 -8.17 4.63
C ALA A 122 -1.98 -9.68 4.73
N ILE A 123 -2.57 -10.11 5.85
CA ILE A 123 -3.04 -11.49 6.03
C ILE A 123 -4.10 -11.84 4.98
N THR A 124 -5.04 -10.94 4.72
CA THR A 124 -6.08 -11.15 3.70
C THR A 124 -5.47 -11.31 2.31
N ALA A 125 -4.46 -10.50 1.95
CA ALA A 125 -3.73 -10.63 0.69
C ALA A 125 -3.02 -12.00 0.58
N ILE A 126 -2.37 -12.46 1.66
CA ILE A 126 -1.74 -13.79 1.72
C ILE A 126 -2.78 -14.89 1.50
N GLN A 127 -3.91 -14.84 2.21
CA GLN A 127 -4.94 -15.88 2.09
C GLN A 127 -5.59 -15.89 0.71
N LEU A 128 -5.87 -14.70 0.13
CA LEU A 128 -6.39 -14.61 -1.23
C LEU A 128 -5.38 -15.13 -2.25
N ALA A 129 -4.09 -14.82 -2.12
CA ALA A 129 -3.06 -15.34 -3.01
C ALA A 129 -3.02 -16.88 -3.00
N ARG A 130 -3.05 -17.48 -1.81
CA ARG A 130 -3.09 -18.95 -1.65
C ARG A 130 -4.35 -19.56 -2.24
N ARG A 131 -5.51 -18.95 -1.95
CA ARG A 131 -6.80 -19.37 -2.49
C ARG A 131 -6.81 -19.32 -4.02
N THR A 132 -6.38 -18.22 -4.62
CA THR A 132 -6.33 -18.06 -6.07
C THR A 132 -5.39 -19.11 -6.69
N ALA A 133 -4.22 -19.35 -6.09
CA ALA A 133 -3.31 -20.36 -6.58
C ALA A 133 -3.92 -21.77 -6.57
N ALA A 134 -4.66 -22.11 -5.51
CA ALA A 134 -5.34 -23.40 -5.39
C ALA A 134 -6.53 -23.54 -6.35
N GLU A 135 -7.38 -22.50 -6.47
CA GLU A 135 -8.62 -22.55 -7.27
C GLU A 135 -8.38 -22.40 -8.77
N HIS A 136 -7.35 -21.65 -9.17
CA HIS A 136 -7.09 -21.31 -10.57
C HIS A 136 -5.80 -21.91 -11.13
N GLY A 137 -4.97 -22.57 -10.32
CA GLY A 137 -3.74 -23.22 -10.78
C GLY A 137 -2.69 -22.24 -11.29
N VAL A 138 -2.69 -20.99 -10.82
CA VAL A 138 -1.76 -19.93 -11.22
C VAL A 138 -0.92 -19.47 -10.03
N ALA A 139 0.40 -19.36 -10.23
CA ALA A 139 1.27 -18.83 -9.20
C ALA A 139 0.82 -17.40 -8.82
N THR A 140 0.54 -17.19 -7.53
CA THR A 140 0.01 -15.92 -7.03
C THR A 140 0.83 -15.43 -5.84
N VAL A 141 1.34 -14.21 -5.92
CA VAL A 141 2.21 -13.61 -4.90
C VAL A 141 1.46 -12.52 -4.13
N PRO A 142 1.41 -12.57 -2.78
CA PRO A 142 0.87 -11.48 -1.99
C PRO A 142 1.91 -10.36 -1.84
N VAL A 143 1.53 -9.13 -2.18
CA VAL A 143 2.39 -7.96 -2.13
C VAL A 143 1.78 -6.90 -1.21
N PHE A 144 2.60 -6.39 -0.30
CA PHE A 144 2.28 -5.23 0.52
C PHE A 144 3.02 -3.99 0.01
N TRP A 145 2.27 -2.99 -0.44
CA TRP A 145 2.75 -1.69 -0.85
C TRP A 145 2.90 -0.77 0.36
N VAL A 146 4.14 -0.40 0.68
CA VAL A 146 4.43 0.60 1.72
C VAL A 146 4.24 1.99 1.10
N ASP A 147 3.20 2.70 1.55
CA ASP A 147 2.90 4.05 1.09
C ASP A 147 3.63 5.08 1.97
N ALA A 148 4.81 5.50 1.53
CA ALA A 148 5.65 6.42 2.30
C ALA A 148 6.00 7.69 1.52
N GLU A 149 5.30 7.95 0.41
CA GLU A 149 5.55 9.16 -0.37
C GLU A 149 4.70 10.35 0.07
N ASP A 150 3.67 10.13 0.87
CA ASP A 150 2.99 11.24 1.54
C ASP A 150 3.87 11.90 2.61
N HIS A 151 3.49 13.09 3.07
CA HIS A 151 4.19 13.89 4.07
C HIS A 151 3.37 14.08 5.35
N ASP A 152 2.24 13.38 5.49
CA ASP A 152 1.37 13.44 6.66
C ASP A 152 2.01 12.72 7.87
N TRP A 153 2.88 13.44 8.57
CA TRP A 153 3.56 12.96 9.76
C TRP A 153 2.60 12.62 10.90
N ASP A 154 1.52 13.38 11.06
CA ASP A 154 0.59 13.21 12.17
C ASP A 154 -0.18 11.89 12.07
N GLU A 155 -0.45 11.41 10.85
CA GLU A 155 -1.08 10.12 10.61
C GLU A 155 -0.18 8.92 10.98
N VAL A 156 1.13 9.05 10.83
CA VAL A 156 2.07 7.92 10.98
C VAL A 156 2.87 7.91 12.28
N ARG A 157 2.93 9.03 13.01
CA ARG A 157 3.85 9.17 14.17
C ARG A 157 3.42 8.46 15.45
N SER A 158 2.24 7.84 15.49
CA SER A 158 1.71 7.26 16.72
C SER A 158 1.13 5.86 16.57
N ALA A 159 1.29 5.05 17.60
CA ALA A 159 0.61 3.77 17.75
C ALA A 159 -0.20 3.77 19.04
N THR A 160 -1.43 3.25 18.99
CA THR A 160 -2.24 3.01 20.18
C THR A 160 -2.27 1.52 20.47
N VAL A 161 -1.86 1.15 21.69
CA VAL A 161 -1.89 -0.21 22.20
C VAL A 161 -2.83 -0.32 23.40
N LEU A 162 -3.19 -1.54 23.76
CA LEU A 162 -3.91 -1.80 25.01
C LEU A 162 -2.90 -2.17 26.09
N ASP A 163 -3.01 -1.54 27.25
CA ASP A 163 -2.20 -1.91 28.42
C ASP A 163 -2.73 -3.17 29.12
N ALA A 164 -2.07 -3.56 30.22
CA ALA A 164 -2.45 -4.72 31.02
C ALA A 164 -3.89 -4.64 31.59
N ASP A 165 -4.46 -3.44 31.72
CA ASP A 165 -5.84 -3.21 32.15
C ASP A 165 -6.81 -3.04 30.96
N SER A 166 -6.36 -3.36 29.73
CA SER A 166 -7.10 -3.15 28.47
C SER A 166 -7.48 -1.69 28.20
N ARG A 167 -6.72 -0.73 28.73
CA ARG A 167 -6.92 0.69 28.45
C ARG A 167 -6.04 1.13 27.28
N PRO A 168 -6.54 2.02 26.40
CA PRO A 168 -5.73 2.54 25.30
C PRO A 168 -4.58 3.38 25.85
N ARG A 169 -3.37 3.09 25.38
CA ARG A 169 -2.16 3.88 25.61
C ARG A 169 -1.56 4.23 24.26
N ARG A 170 -1.29 5.52 24.05
CA ARG A 170 -0.73 6.04 22.82
C ARG A 170 0.75 6.31 23.03
N VAL A 171 1.58 5.70 22.19
CA VAL A 171 3.02 5.97 22.09
C VAL A 171 3.22 6.81 20.84
N GLU A 172 3.91 7.94 20.96
CA GLU A 172 4.11 8.91 19.88
C GLU A 172 5.59 9.23 19.71
N LEU A 173 6.04 9.27 18.46
CA LEU A 173 7.34 9.81 18.10
C LEU A 173 7.29 11.34 18.11
N ASP A 174 8.36 11.94 18.62
CA ASP A 174 8.60 13.37 18.45
C ASP A 174 8.91 13.70 16.97
N PRO A 175 8.53 14.88 16.46
CA PRO A 175 8.84 15.28 15.10
C PRO A 175 10.34 15.20 14.80
N VAL A 176 10.68 14.46 13.75
CA VAL A 176 12.05 14.37 13.24
C VAL A 176 12.36 15.48 12.23
N GLU A 177 13.62 15.64 11.83
CA GLU A 177 14.00 16.61 10.81
C GLU A 177 13.23 16.35 9.50
N GLY A 178 12.56 17.39 8.97
CA GLY A 178 11.74 17.30 7.76
C GLY A 178 10.32 16.79 7.97
N ALA A 179 9.91 16.42 9.19
CA ALA A 179 8.54 15.98 9.49
C ALA A 179 7.49 17.03 9.07
N GLY A 180 6.44 16.57 8.37
CA GLY A 180 5.39 17.44 7.82
C GLY A 180 5.77 18.19 6.54
N LEU A 181 7.02 18.06 6.07
CA LEU A 181 7.51 18.70 4.85
C LEU A 181 7.99 17.67 3.81
N LEU A 182 8.87 16.76 4.24
CA LEU A 182 9.43 15.71 3.40
C LEU A 182 8.49 14.50 3.38
N PRO A 183 8.54 13.68 2.30
CA PRO A 183 7.89 12.38 2.30
C PRO A 183 8.31 11.52 3.49
N ILE A 184 7.38 10.73 4.04
CA ILE A 184 7.64 9.84 5.19
C ILE A 184 8.84 8.93 4.93
N GLY A 185 9.00 8.41 3.71
CA GLY A 185 10.11 7.54 3.33
C GLY A 185 11.48 8.22 3.33
N ALA A 186 11.52 9.56 3.32
CA ALA A 186 12.76 10.33 3.45
C ALA A 186 13.09 10.70 4.90
N LEU A 187 12.21 10.40 5.86
CA LEU A 187 12.42 10.70 7.28
C LEU A 187 13.26 9.60 7.94
N SER A 188 14.29 10.01 8.68
CA SER A 188 15.14 9.11 9.46
C SER A 188 14.77 9.16 10.95
N LEU A 189 14.73 7.98 11.57
CA LEU A 189 14.51 7.82 13.00
C LEU A 189 15.68 8.40 13.80
N THR A 190 15.38 9.05 14.92
CA THR A 190 16.38 9.56 15.86
C THR A 190 16.65 8.54 16.98
N HIS A 191 17.56 8.87 17.89
CA HIS A 191 17.83 8.03 19.07
C HIS A 191 16.63 7.94 20.03
N ASP A 192 15.64 8.84 19.92
CA ASP A 192 14.42 8.79 20.74
C ASP A 192 13.62 7.49 20.55
N ILE A 193 13.77 6.81 19.41
CA ILE A 193 13.09 5.54 19.14
C ILE A 193 13.34 4.47 20.21
N GLU A 194 14.53 4.46 20.82
CA GLU A 194 14.88 3.52 21.89
C GLU A 194 14.04 3.76 23.16
N SER A 195 13.84 5.04 23.50
CA SER A 195 12.99 5.46 24.62
C SER A 195 11.52 5.09 24.35
N LYS A 196 11.04 5.30 23.12
CA LYS A 196 9.67 4.97 22.71
C LYS A 196 9.41 3.46 22.70
N LEU A 197 10.41 2.65 22.34
CA LEU A 197 10.33 1.20 22.46
C LEU A 197 10.27 0.74 23.94
N ALA A 198 10.99 1.43 24.84
CA ALA A 198 10.89 1.16 26.28
C ALA A 198 9.53 1.59 26.87
N GLU A 199 8.98 2.73 26.42
CA GLU A 199 7.63 3.18 26.77
C GLU A 199 6.55 2.17 26.32
N LEU A 200 6.70 1.66 25.10
CA LEU A 200 5.84 0.60 24.56
C LEU A 200 5.93 -0.67 25.40
N GLU A 201 7.13 -1.16 25.71
CA GLU A 201 7.34 -2.33 26.55
C GLU A 201 6.71 -2.18 27.93
N ALA A 202 6.88 -1.01 28.57
CA ALA A 202 6.31 -0.73 29.89
C ALA A 202 4.77 -0.65 29.88
N SER A 203 4.18 -0.32 28.73
CA SER A 203 2.72 -0.22 28.57
C SER A 203 2.07 -1.59 28.39
N LEU A 204 2.74 -2.55 27.75
CA LEU A 204 2.17 -3.84 27.37
C LEU A 204 2.16 -4.84 28.53
N ALA A 205 1.15 -5.71 28.55
CA ALA A 205 1.15 -6.88 29.42
C ALA A 205 2.32 -7.82 29.06
N GLN A 206 3.04 -8.30 30.07
CA GLN A 206 4.12 -9.27 29.90
C GLN A 206 3.53 -10.66 29.64
N THR A 207 3.96 -11.29 28.54
CA THR A 207 3.52 -12.62 28.10
C THR A 207 4.70 -13.39 27.52
N ASP A 208 4.50 -14.67 27.22
CA ASP A 208 5.50 -15.51 26.53
C ASP A 208 5.86 -15.00 25.11
N PHE A 209 5.10 -14.04 24.57
CA PHE A 209 5.36 -13.42 23.26
C PHE A 209 6.20 -12.14 23.35
N THR A 210 6.31 -11.54 24.55
CA THR A 210 6.88 -10.19 24.72
C THR A 210 8.32 -10.09 24.25
N GLU A 211 9.18 -11.05 24.62
CA GLU A 211 10.59 -11.06 24.23
C GLU A 211 10.75 -11.07 22.70
N TRP A 212 10.02 -11.94 22.03
CA TRP A 212 10.08 -12.04 20.57
C TRP A 212 9.57 -10.76 19.90
N THR A 213 8.42 -10.23 20.32
CA THR A 213 7.82 -9.03 19.75
C THR A 213 8.74 -7.82 19.89
N LEU A 214 9.30 -7.60 21.09
CA LEU A 214 10.19 -6.46 21.32
C LEU A 214 11.53 -6.62 20.62
N SER A 215 12.07 -7.83 20.54
CA SER A 215 13.30 -8.09 19.76
C SER A 215 13.10 -7.78 18.28
N ALA A 216 11.97 -8.22 17.70
CA ALA A 216 11.62 -7.91 16.31
C ALA A 216 11.38 -6.41 16.07
N LEU A 217 10.71 -5.72 17.00
CA LEU A 217 10.54 -4.26 16.91
C LEU A 217 11.87 -3.52 17.03
N ARG A 218 12.73 -3.86 17.99
CA ARG A 218 14.08 -3.27 18.13
C ARG A 218 14.96 -3.55 16.91
N ALA A 219 14.78 -4.70 16.27
CA ALA A 219 15.49 -5.01 15.04
C ALA A 219 15.07 -4.13 13.87
N ALA A 220 13.80 -3.72 13.82
CA ALA A 220 13.21 -2.92 12.75
C ALA A 220 13.35 -1.39 12.97
N TRP A 221 13.13 -0.93 14.20
CA TRP A 221 13.04 0.49 14.55
C TRP A 221 14.34 0.95 15.23
N ARG A 222 15.32 1.40 14.44
CA ARG A 222 16.67 1.78 14.89
C ARG A 222 17.00 3.24 14.59
N PRO A 223 17.85 3.89 15.39
CA PRO A 223 18.36 5.22 15.07
C PRO A 223 19.05 5.23 13.69
N GLY A 224 18.75 6.25 12.87
CA GLY A 224 19.27 6.41 11.52
C GLY A 224 18.51 5.65 10.43
N GLU A 225 17.66 4.68 10.78
CA GLU A 225 16.84 3.94 9.81
C GLU A 225 15.72 4.84 9.26
N GLY A 226 15.35 4.66 7.99
CA GLY A 226 14.21 5.35 7.39
C GLY A 226 12.87 4.84 7.94
N MET A 227 11.87 5.71 8.10
CA MET A 227 10.53 5.31 8.59
C MET A 227 9.89 4.20 7.73
N ALA A 228 9.96 4.33 6.41
CA ALA A 228 9.42 3.32 5.48
C ALA A 228 10.13 1.97 5.63
N THR A 229 11.45 2.01 5.76
CA THR A 229 12.29 0.81 5.84
C THR A 229 12.11 0.10 7.18
N ALA A 230 12.00 0.85 8.28
CA ALA A 230 11.67 0.31 9.60
C ALA A 230 10.29 -0.37 9.60
N PHE A 231 9.28 0.28 9.02
CA PHE A 231 7.96 -0.31 8.85
C PHE A 231 8.00 -1.59 7.98
N ALA A 232 8.71 -1.53 6.84
CA ALA A 232 8.83 -2.66 5.92
C ALA A 232 9.53 -3.85 6.60
N HIS A 233 10.60 -3.59 7.36
CA HIS A 233 11.35 -4.61 8.09
C HIS A 233 10.50 -5.26 9.17
N TRP A 234 9.72 -4.46 9.91
CA TRP A 234 8.75 -4.99 10.89
C TRP A 234 7.73 -5.94 10.23
N LEU A 235 7.09 -5.49 9.15
CA LEU A 235 6.06 -6.27 8.47
C LEU A 235 6.62 -7.55 7.83
N GLU A 236 7.81 -7.46 7.24
CA GLU A 236 8.51 -8.58 6.63
C GLU A 236 8.99 -9.61 7.67
N GLY A 237 9.42 -9.17 8.85
CA GLY A 237 9.72 -10.05 9.97
C GLY A 237 8.48 -10.82 10.49
N LEU A 238 7.32 -10.16 10.49
CA LEU A 238 6.06 -10.75 10.97
C LEU A 238 5.43 -11.70 9.94
N LEU A 239 5.37 -11.30 8.66
CA LEU A 239 4.56 -11.95 7.62
C LEU A 239 5.38 -12.51 6.45
N GLY A 240 6.67 -12.19 6.34
CA GLY A 240 7.56 -12.77 5.34
C GLY A 240 7.64 -14.31 5.40
N PRO A 241 7.64 -14.96 6.58
CA PRO A 241 7.58 -16.43 6.68
C PRO A 241 6.30 -17.07 6.10
N PHE A 242 5.30 -16.27 5.76
CA PHE A 242 4.06 -16.68 5.10
C PHE A 242 4.04 -16.37 3.60
N GLY A 243 5.16 -15.85 3.06
CA GLY A 243 5.33 -15.51 1.65
C GLY A 243 4.97 -14.07 1.28
N LEU A 244 4.73 -13.18 2.26
CA LEU A 244 4.44 -11.77 1.97
C LEU A 244 5.68 -11.09 1.39
N VAL A 245 5.49 -10.45 0.24
CA VAL A 245 6.50 -9.56 -0.36
C VAL A 245 6.19 -8.13 0.04
N VAL A 246 7.13 -7.46 0.73
CA VAL A 246 6.98 -6.06 1.12
C VAL A 246 7.75 -5.17 0.16
N PHE A 247 7.05 -4.20 -0.45
CA PHE A 247 7.58 -3.31 -1.48
C PHE A 247 7.58 -1.86 -1.01
N GLU A 248 8.76 -1.24 -0.97
CA GLU A 248 8.92 0.18 -0.67
C GLU A 248 8.78 0.99 -1.96
N SER A 249 7.65 1.70 -2.09
CA SER A 249 7.28 2.41 -3.33
C SER A 249 7.99 3.75 -3.54
N GLY A 250 8.53 4.32 -2.47
CA GLY A 250 9.34 5.54 -2.47
C GLY A 250 10.79 5.30 -2.90
N ASP A 251 11.20 4.04 -3.12
CA ASP A 251 12.53 3.73 -3.64
C ASP A 251 12.70 4.36 -5.05
N PRO A 252 13.70 5.23 -5.27
CA PRO A 252 13.97 5.83 -6.58
C PRO A 252 14.09 4.78 -7.71
N ALA A 253 14.57 3.57 -7.41
CA ALA A 253 14.71 2.51 -8.41
C ALA A 253 13.35 1.90 -8.85
N ALA A 254 12.26 2.15 -8.13
CA ALA A 254 10.90 1.78 -8.54
C ALA A 254 10.32 2.71 -9.61
N LYS A 255 10.83 3.94 -9.71
CA LYS A 255 10.23 5.02 -10.50
C LYS A 255 10.40 4.84 -12.02
N PRO A 256 11.52 4.27 -12.52
CA PRO A 256 11.64 3.91 -13.94
C PRO A 256 10.58 2.94 -14.48
N PHE A 257 9.87 2.19 -13.63
CA PHE A 257 8.78 1.30 -14.09
C PHE A 257 7.52 2.07 -14.50
N VAL A 258 7.39 3.33 -14.09
CA VAL A 258 6.20 4.16 -14.30
C VAL A 258 6.49 5.54 -14.88
N ALA A 259 7.72 5.76 -15.36
CA ALA A 259 8.15 7.02 -15.98
C ALA A 259 7.24 7.43 -17.15
N ASP A 260 6.88 6.48 -18.03
CA ASP A 260 5.98 6.74 -19.15
C ASP A 260 4.56 7.09 -18.69
N LEU A 261 4.09 6.50 -17.59
CA LEU A 261 2.79 6.82 -16.99
C LEU A 261 2.78 8.25 -16.45
N PHE A 262 3.86 8.67 -15.78
CA PHE A 262 4.01 10.04 -15.30
C PHE A 262 4.06 11.04 -16.44
N ALA A 263 4.86 10.78 -17.47
CA ALA A 263 4.92 11.60 -18.67
C ALA A 263 3.54 11.71 -19.36
N ARG A 264 2.77 10.62 -19.39
CA ARG A 264 1.42 10.60 -19.97
C ARG A 264 0.44 11.47 -19.19
N GLU A 265 0.44 11.45 -17.86
CA GLU A 265 -0.41 12.34 -17.06
C GLU A 265 -0.09 13.81 -17.32
N LEU A 266 1.21 14.14 -17.51
CA LEU A 266 1.66 15.49 -17.85
C LEU A 266 1.32 15.90 -19.29
N GLN A 267 1.30 14.97 -20.25
CA GLN A 267 0.93 15.22 -21.64
C GLN A 267 -0.58 15.33 -21.87
N PHE A 268 -1.39 14.68 -21.03
CA PHE A 268 -2.85 14.69 -21.11
C PHE A 268 -3.45 15.23 -19.80
N PRO A 269 -3.14 16.48 -19.42
CA PRO A 269 -3.50 17.02 -18.11
C PRO A 269 -5.01 17.02 -17.91
N GLY A 270 -5.45 16.59 -16.73
CA GLY A 270 -6.86 16.54 -16.34
C GLY A 270 -7.61 15.29 -16.82
N LYS A 271 -7.00 14.41 -17.64
CA LYS A 271 -7.66 13.18 -18.09
C LYS A 271 -8.01 12.25 -16.93
N THR A 272 -7.06 12.01 -16.02
CA THR A 272 -7.29 11.16 -14.84
C THR A 272 -8.36 11.76 -13.92
N ALA A 273 -8.30 13.07 -13.67
CA ALA A 273 -9.32 13.80 -12.90
C ALA A 273 -10.72 13.69 -13.54
N ALA A 274 -10.83 13.82 -14.88
CA ALA A 274 -12.10 13.69 -15.59
C ALA A 274 -12.67 12.26 -15.53
N LEU A 275 -11.83 11.24 -15.64
CA LEU A 275 -12.25 9.84 -15.48
C LEU A 275 -12.70 9.56 -14.05
N ALA A 276 -12.00 10.09 -13.05
CA ALA A 276 -12.39 9.98 -11.65
C ALA A 276 -13.71 10.70 -11.36
N ALA A 277 -13.94 11.88 -11.95
CA ALA A 277 -15.21 12.60 -11.83
C ALA A 277 -16.37 11.80 -12.44
N ALA A 278 -16.17 11.21 -13.62
CA ALA A 278 -17.18 10.36 -14.25
C ALA A 278 -17.51 9.11 -13.41
N ALA A 279 -16.50 8.50 -12.78
CA ALA A 279 -16.70 7.40 -11.84
C ALA A 279 -17.45 7.84 -10.58
N GLY A 280 -17.14 9.03 -10.03
CA GLY A 280 -17.86 9.62 -8.90
C GLY A 280 -19.32 9.94 -9.21
N ASP A 281 -19.62 10.40 -10.43
CA ASP A 281 -21.00 10.60 -10.91
C ASP A 281 -21.75 9.28 -11.04
N ALA A 282 -21.10 8.22 -11.54
CA ALA A 282 -21.68 6.89 -11.61
C ALA A 282 -21.98 6.34 -10.21
N MET A 283 -21.04 6.52 -9.27
CA MET A 283 -21.20 6.14 -7.87
C MET A 283 -22.38 6.88 -7.20
N SER A 284 -22.49 8.18 -7.45
CA SER A 284 -23.61 9.01 -6.97
C SER A 284 -24.95 8.55 -7.51
N LYS A 285 -25.02 8.16 -8.79
CA LYS A 285 -26.23 7.59 -9.41
C LYS A 285 -26.64 6.24 -8.81
N SER A 286 -25.67 5.47 -8.32
CA SER A 286 -25.93 4.23 -7.57
C SER A 286 -26.28 4.48 -6.08
N GLY A 287 -26.37 5.73 -5.63
CA GLY A 287 -26.77 6.07 -4.26
C GLY A 287 -25.61 6.12 -3.25
N HIS A 288 -24.37 6.17 -3.72
CA HIS A 288 -23.17 6.22 -2.88
C HIS A 288 -22.41 7.53 -3.06
N ALA A 289 -21.80 8.04 -1.99
CA ALA A 289 -21.02 9.27 -2.05
C ALA A 289 -19.55 8.96 -2.43
N PRO A 290 -18.98 9.62 -3.45
CA PRO A 290 -17.55 9.50 -3.76
C PRO A 290 -16.69 10.04 -2.63
N GLN A 291 -15.56 9.39 -2.34
CA GLN A 291 -14.61 9.87 -1.32
C GLN A 291 -13.65 10.93 -1.83
N VAL A 292 -13.29 10.86 -3.10
CA VAL A 292 -12.37 11.81 -3.72
C VAL A 292 -13.15 12.68 -4.69
N VAL A 293 -13.09 14.00 -4.47
CA VAL A 293 -13.60 14.99 -5.43
C VAL A 293 -12.40 15.55 -6.20
N PRO A 294 -12.18 15.10 -7.45
CA PRO A 294 -11.04 15.57 -8.23
C PRO A 294 -11.17 17.07 -8.55
N GLN A 295 -10.07 17.79 -8.44
CA GLN A 295 -9.99 19.18 -8.87
C GLN A 295 -9.38 19.21 -10.27
N ALA A 296 -10.08 19.77 -11.25
CA ALA A 296 -9.65 19.77 -12.66
C ALA A 296 -8.28 20.43 -12.88
N GLU A 297 -7.93 21.41 -12.02
CA GLU A 297 -6.65 22.10 -12.06
C GLU A 297 -5.52 21.31 -11.38
N ASN A 298 -5.81 20.31 -10.55
CA ASN A 298 -4.74 19.52 -9.94
C ASN A 298 -4.44 18.32 -10.82
N LEU A 299 -3.18 18.18 -11.21
CA LEU A 299 -2.75 16.95 -11.86
C LEU A 299 -2.67 15.82 -10.82
N SER A 300 -2.75 14.59 -11.29
CA SER A 300 -2.69 13.40 -10.42
C SER A 300 -1.25 13.04 -9.99
N LEU A 301 -0.36 14.04 -9.99
CA LEU A 301 1.07 13.95 -9.73
C LEU A 301 1.56 15.10 -8.85
N PHE A 302 2.56 14.79 -8.06
CA PHE A 302 3.35 15.72 -7.26
C PHE A 302 4.78 15.77 -7.78
N LYS A 303 5.41 16.94 -7.60
CA LYS A 303 6.85 17.12 -7.73
C LYS A 303 7.52 16.82 -6.39
N LEU A 304 8.57 16.00 -6.43
CA LEU A 304 9.45 15.70 -5.32
C LEU A 304 10.83 16.34 -5.56
N ASP A 305 11.12 17.40 -4.83
CA ASP A 305 12.41 18.08 -4.87
C ASP A 305 12.86 18.53 -3.47
N GLY A 306 12.69 17.60 -2.52
CA GLY A 306 12.68 17.85 -1.09
C GLY A 306 11.25 17.68 -0.60
N PRO A 307 10.45 18.77 -0.53
CA PRO A 307 9.04 18.67 -0.20
C PRO A 307 8.22 18.02 -1.32
N ARG A 308 7.03 17.51 -0.96
CA ARG A 308 6.02 17.04 -1.91
C ARG A 308 5.12 18.20 -2.34
N ARG A 309 5.28 18.70 -3.57
CA ARG A 309 4.55 19.87 -4.09
C ARG A 309 3.54 19.47 -5.16
N ALA A 310 2.30 19.96 -5.04
CA ALA A 310 1.25 19.68 -6.02
C ALA A 310 1.58 20.33 -7.38
N ILE A 311 1.38 19.60 -8.47
CA ILE A 311 1.48 20.15 -9.83
C ILE A 311 0.09 20.61 -10.23
N ARG A 312 -0.07 21.90 -10.48
CA ARG A 312 -1.35 22.51 -10.86
C ARG A 312 -1.31 23.00 -12.29
N ARG A 313 -2.37 22.76 -13.04
CA ARG A 313 -2.60 23.39 -14.32
C ARG A 313 -2.92 24.87 -14.13
N ARG A 314 -2.31 25.71 -14.97
CA ARG A 314 -2.60 27.13 -15.08
C ARG A 314 -2.56 27.48 -16.55
N GLU A 315 -3.74 27.58 -17.17
CA GLU A 315 -3.90 27.76 -18.61
C GLU A 315 -3.19 26.64 -19.41
N ASP A 316 -2.14 26.98 -20.15
CA ASP A 316 -1.33 26.08 -20.98
C ASP A 316 -0.01 25.66 -20.29
N GLN A 317 0.17 26.02 -19.02
CA GLN A 317 1.39 25.76 -18.25
C GLN A 317 1.08 25.02 -16.94
N PHE A 318 2.14 24.58 -16.26
CA PHE A 318 2.07 23.95 -14.95
C PHE A 318 2.73 24.83 -13.89
N ALA A 319 2.04 25.00 -12.77
CA ALA A 319 2.51 25.70 -11.58
C ALA A 319 2.89 24.70 -10.48
N ILE A 320 4.06 24.90 -9.88
CA ILE A 320 4.58 24.12 -8.75
C ILE A 320 5.02 25.12 -7.68
N GLY A 321 4.10 25.50 -6.80
CA GLY A 321 4.29 26.71 -5.99
C GLY A 321 4.34 27.94 -6.89
N ASP A 322 5.42 28.73 -6.79
CA ASP A 322 5.65 29.92 -7.63
C ASP A 322 6.35 29.59 -8.97
N ASP A 323 6.86 28.37 -9.13
CA ASP A 323 7.56 27.94 -10.33
C ASP A 323 6.59 27.62 -11.45
N ILE A 324 6.90 28.07 -12.67
CA ILE A 324 6.10 27.81 -13.86
C ILE A 324 6.90 26.98 -14.86
N GLN A 325 6.32 25.87 -15.30
CA GLN A 325 6.95 24.88 -16.17
C GLN A 325 6.06 24.60 -17.38
N SER A 326 6.68 24.36 -18.54
CA SER A 326 5.92 23.90 -19.70
C SER A 326 5.56 22.42 -19.56
N PRO A 327 4.40 21.96 -20.06
CA PRO A 327 4.03 20.56 -20.02
C PRO A 327 5.05 19.64 -20.69
N SER A 328 5.63 20.07 -21.81
CA SER A 328 6.62 19.30 -22.55
C SER A 328 7.94 19.17 -21.79
N ALA A 329 8.42 20.23 -21.14
CA ALA A 329 9.64 20.18 -20.34
C ALA A 329 9.46 19.28 -19.12
N LEU A 330 8.33 19.40 -18.42
CA LEU A 330 8.05 18.58 -17.24
C LEU A 330 7.83 17.11 -17.59
N ALA A 331 7.19 16.81 -18.72
CA ALA A 331 7.04 15.44 -19.23
C ALA A 331 8.40 14.82 -19.62
N ALA A 332 9.30 15.60 -20.25
CA ALA A 332 10.65 15.15 -20.54
C ALA A 332 11.45 14.88 -19.25
N GLU A 333 11.28 15.73 -18.22
CA GLU A 333 11.86 15.49 -16.91
C GLU A 333 11.29 14.23 -16.26
N ALA A 334 9.98 13.95 -16.35
CA ALA A 334 9.39 12.73 -15.79
C ALA A 334 9.95 11.43 -16.41
N VAL A 335 10.42 11.49 -17.66
CA VAL A 335 11.12 10.36 -18.30
C VAL A 335 12.58 10.28 -17.85
N ALA A 336 13.27 11.42 -17.76
CA ALA A 336 14.70 11.47 -17.43
C ALA A 336 14.99 11.27 -15.93
N HIS A 337 14.09 11.75 -15.08
CA HIS A 337 14.20 11.82 -13.62
C HIS A 337 12.85 11.45 -12.96
N PRO A 338 12.32 10.23 -13.19
CA PRO A 338 11.03 9.81 -12.65
C PRO A 338 11.00 9.79 -11.11
N GLU A 339 12.16 9.71 -10.45
CA GLU A 339 12.29 9.78 -8.99
C GLU A 339 11.89 11.11 -8.38
N ARG A 340 11.76 12.15 -9.20
CA ARG A 340 11.28 13.47 -8.77
C ARG A 340 9.76 13.60 -8.85
N PHE A 341 9.03 12.49 -9.01
CA PHE A 341 7.58 12.51 -9.17
C PHE A 341 6.93 11.44 -8.30
N SER A 342 5.77 11.78 -7.73
CA SER A 342 4.94 10.88 -6.93
C SER A 342 3.47 10.97 -7.36
N PRO A 343 2.75 9.84 -7.48
CA PRO A 343 1.33 9.87 -7.75
C PRO A 343 0.53 10.44 -6.58
N ASN A 344 -0.64 10.99 -6.87
CA ASN A 344 -1.68 11.19 -5.85
C ASN A 344 -2.54 9.92 -5.68
N VAL A 345 -3.57 10.01 -4.83
CA VAL A 345 -4.52 8.92 -4.57
C VAL A 345 -5.23 8.38 -5.83
N LEU A 346 -5.42 9.19 -6.87
CA LEU A 346 -6.09 8.76 -8.11
C LEU A 346 -5.14 7.99 -9.05
N LEU A 347 -3.87 8.40 -9.12
CA LEU A 347 -2.90 7.77 -10.01
C LEU A 347 -2.20 6.58 -9.35
N ARG A 348 -2.14 6.53 -8.01
CA ARG A 348 -1.47 5.44 -7.26
C ARG A 348 -1.97 4.04 -7.64
N PRO A 349 -3.29 3.75 -7.73
CA PRO A 349 -3.75 2.43 -8.15
C PRO A 349 -3.30 2.04 -9.57
N ILE A 350 -3.15 3.02 -10.46
CA ILE A 350 -2.67 2.80 -11.83
C ILE A 350 -1.16 2.53 -11.83
N VAL A 351 -0.39 3.22 -10.98
CA VAL A 351 1.04 2.95 -10.74
C VAL A 351 1.23 1.52 -10.21
N GLU A 352 0.43 1.09 -9.23
CA GLU A 352 0.48 -0.25 -8.67
C GLU A 352 0.24 -1.34 -9.72
N ASP A 353 -0.80 -1.21 -10.55
CA ASP A 353 -1.14 -2.17 -11.61
C ASP A 353 -0.17 -2.13 -12.82
N ALA A 354 0.49 -0.99 -13.04
CA ALA A 354 1.55 -0.88 -14.03
C ALA A 354 2.81 -1.65 -13.60
N ILE A 355 3.17 -1.57 -12.31
CA ILE A 355 4.35 -2.27 -11.76
C ILE A 355 4.07 -3.76 -11.61
N PHE A 356 2.97 -4.14 -10.96
CA PHE A 356 2.66 -5.52 -10.60
C PHE A 356 1.59 -6.15 -11.50
N PRO A 357 1.61 -7.48 -11.72
CA PRO A 357 0.55 -8.20 -12.43
C PRO A 357 -0.68 -8.39 -11.52
N THR A 358 -1.33 -7.29 -11.14
CA THR A 358 -2.36 -7.25 -10.11
C THR A 358 -3.67 -7.86 -10.59
N ILE A 359 -4.21 -8.80 -9.82
CA ILE A 359 -5.52 -9.43 -10.09
C ILE A 359 -6.58 -9.05 -9.06
N CYS A 360 -6.15 -8.61 -7.88
CA CYS A 360 -7.02 -8.22 -6.78
C CYS A 360 -6.26 -7.21 -5.90
N TYR A 361 -6.98 -6.19 -5.43
CA TYR A 361 -6.51 -5.27 -4.41
C TYR A 361 -7.36 -5.44 -3.15
N VAL A 362 -6.72 -5.68 -2.01
CA VAL A 362 -7.39 -5.75 -0.70
C VAL A 362 -7.51 -4.33 -0.16
N ALA A 363 -8.68 -3.74 -0.38
CA ALA A 363 -9.04 -2.40 0.06
C ALA A 363 -9.65 -2.38 1.47
N GLY A 364 -9.37 -1.32 2.23
CA GLY A 364 -10.22 -0.92 3.34
C GLY A 364 -11.51 -0.23 2.84
N PRO A 365 -12.47 0.08 3.74
CA PRO A 365 -13.72 0.75 3.35
C PRO A 365 -13.52 2.13 2.73
N GLY A 366 -12.40 2.78 3.05
CA GLY A 366 -11.91 4.01 2.43
C GLY A 366 -11.65 3.79 0.94
N GLU A 367 -10.69 2.94 0.65
CA GLU A 367 -10.17 2.67 -0.70
C GLU A 367 -11.15 1.90 -1.61
N LEU A 368 -12.17 1.25 -1.04
CA LEU A 368 -13.22 0.59 -1.81
C LEU A 368 -14.13 1.60 -2.55
N ALA A 369 -14.27 2.82 -2.00
CA ALA A 369 -15.09 3.89 -2.54
C ALA A 369 -14.24 4.93 -3.27
#